data_AF-A0A6A6CE21-F1
#
_entry.id   AF-A0A6A6CE21-F1
#
_cell.length_a   1.000
_cell.length_b   1.000
_cell.length_c   1.000
_cell.angle_alpha   90.00
_cell.angle_beta   90.00
_cell.angle_gamma   90.00
#
_symmetry.space_group_name_H-M   'P 1'
#
loop_
_entity.id
_entity.type
_entity.pdbx_description
1 polymer ?
#
loop_
_entity_poly.entity_id
_entity_poly.type
_entity_poly.pdbx_seq_one_letter_code
_entity_poly.pdbx_strand_id
1 'polypeptide(L)'
;MAAPTPDDELLLILLRNLRNAAATFGKGTPPYEGIKTIVEDHLQSMKKKGLSTNLTGARQQGAAGYSQPPSSAEETEARELSGLLENLTLQTKKTG
;
A
#
# COMPACT_ATOMS: atom_id res chain seq x y z
N MET A 1 5.30 -12.95 -14.05
CA MET A 1 5.12 -12.15 -12.83
C MET A 1 4.64 -13.10 -11.73
N ALA A 2 5.15 -13.00 -10.50
CA ALA A 2 4.63 -13.80 -9.40
C ALA A 2 3.16 -13.42 -9.16
N ALA A 3 2.30 -14.40 -8.84
CA ALA A 3 0.96 -14.08 -8.41
C ALA A 3 1.02 -13.22 -7.14
N PRO A 4 0.16 -12.20 -7.00
CA PRO A 4 0.08 -11.46 -5.75
C PRO A 4 -0.30 -12.41 -4.60
N THR A 5 0.22 -12.06 -3.44
CA THR A 5 0.03 -12.82 -2.20
C THR A 5 -1.05 -12.16 -1.34
N PRO A 6 -1.62 -12.88 -0.36
CA PRO A 6 -2.50 -12.28 0.64
C PRO A 6 -1.85 -11.09 1.37
N ASP A 7 -0.52 -11.13 1.55
CA ASP A 7 0.24 -10.02 2.13
C ASP A 7 0.23 -8.77 1.23
N ASP A 8 0.23 -8.93 -0.10
CA ASP A 8 0.12 -7.83 -1.07
C ASP A 8 -1.28 -7.21 -1.08
N GLU A 9 -2.32 -8.04 -0.99
CA GLU A 9 -3.71 -7.58 -0.90
C GLU A 9 -3.94 -6.79 0.39
N LEU A 10 -3.47 -7.32 1.53
CA LEU A 10 -3.55 -6.64 2.81
C LEU A 10 -2.80 -5.30 2.75
N LEU A 11 -1.58 -5.28 2.20
CA LEU A 11 -0.82 -4.05 2.08
C LEU A 11 -1.54 -3.03 1.19
N LEU A 12 -2.14 -3.45 0.08
CA LEU A 12 -2.93 -2.57 -0.78
C LEU A 12 -4.12 -1.93 -0.03
N ILE A 13 -4.82 -2.71 0.80
CA ILE A 13 -5.92 -2.22 1.65
C ILE A 13 -5.40 -1.20 2.68
N LEU A 14 -4.29 -1.51 3.36
CA LEU A 14 -3.71 -0.63 4.35
C LEU A 14 -3.25 0.70 3.75
N LEU A 15 -2.63 0.69 2.56
CA LEU A 15 -2.22 1.90 1.85
C LEU A 15 -3.42 2.76 1.44
N ARG A 16 -4.54 2.15 1.00
CA ARG A 16 -5.79 2.86 0.74
C ARG A 16 -6.36 3.51 1.99
N ASN A 17 -6.38 2.78 3.11
CA ASN A 17 -6.84 3.31 4.39
C ASN A 17 -5.96 4.46 4.88
N LEU A 18 -4.64 4.38 4.70
CA LEU A 18 -3.71 5.45 5.03
C LEU A 18 -3.96 6.70 4.19
N ARG A 19 -4.19 6.55 2.87
CA ARG A 19 -4.57 7.68 1.99
C ARG A 19 -5.86 8.32 2.46
N ASN A 20 -6.88 7.52 2.73
CA ASN A 20 -8.19 8.01 3.17
C ASN A 20 -8.06 8.73 4.53
N ALA A 21 -7.30 8.20 5.47
CA ALA A 21 -7.05 8.86 6.75
C ALA A 21 -6.30 10.19 6.57
N ALA A 22 -5.32 10.24 5.66
CA ALA A 22 -4.63 11.49 5.32
C ALA A 22 -5.58 12.54 4.71
N ALA A 23 -6.53 12.12 3.87
CA ALA A 23 -7.50 13.00 3.23
C ALA A 23 -8.62 13.47 4.17
N THR A 24 -9.09 12.60 5.08
CA THR A 24 -10.21 12.88 5.99
C THR A 24 -9.77 13.56 7.28
N PHE A 25 -8.70 13.08 7.91
CA PHE A 25 -8.25 13.57 9.22
C PHE A 25 -7.00 14.44 9.13
N GLY A 26 -6.19 14.26 8.09
CA GLY A 26 -4.90 14.93 7.94
C GLY A 26 -3.72 14.07 8.39
N LYS A 27 -2.55 14.31 7.78
CA LYS A 27 -1.29 13.67 8.17
C LYS A 27 -0.89 14.09 9.59
N GLY A 28 -0.27 13.19 10.36
CA GLY A 28 0.14 13.45 11.74
C GLY A 28 -0.96 13.32 12.79
N THR A 29 -2.21 13.06 12.38
CA THR A 29 -3.31 12.81 13.33
C THR A 29 -3.29 11.39 13.86
N PRO A 30 -3.85 11.12 15.06
CA PRO A 30 -3.86 9.77 15.63
C PRO A 30 -4.43 8.68 14.70
N PRO A 31 -5.54 8.91 13.95
CA PRO A 31 -6.02 7.93 12.99
C PRO A 31 -5.03 7.64 11.85
N TYR A 32 -4.35 8.66 11.34
CA TYR A 32 -3.33 8.52 10.30
C TYR A 32 -2.10 7.78 10.82
N GLU A 33 -1.55 8.20 11.96
CA GLU A 33 -0.35 7.60 12.55
C GLU A 33 -0.60 6.14 12.96
N GLY A 34 -1.78 5.82 13.50
CA GLY A 34 -2.13 4.44 13.83
C GLY A 34 -2.09 3.50 12.61
N ILE A 35 -2.65 3.94 11.48
CA ILE A 35 -2.60 3.16 10.24
C ILE A 35 -1.17 3.12 9.68
N LYS A 36 -0.42 4.23 9.77
CA LYS A 36 0.98 4.31 9.33
C LYS A 36 1.84 3.26 10.04
N THR A 37 1.72 3.14 11.35
CA THR A 37 2.45 2.13 12.14
C THR A 37 2.09 0.72 11.70
N ILE A 38 0.81 0.42 11.48
CA ILE A 38 0.38 -0.90 10.99
C ILE A 38 0.99 -1.22 9.62
N VAL A 39 1.04 -0.24 8.71
CA VAL A 39 1.69 -0.41 7.39
C VAL A 39 3.18 -0.69 7.55
N GLU A 40 3.87 0.09 8.40
CA GLU A 40 5.31 -0.06 8.64
C GLU A 40 5.65 -1.43 9.24
N ASP A 41 4.90 -1.87 10.25
CA ASP A 41 5.05 -3.18 10.89
C ASP A 41 4.84 -4.33 9.88
N HIS A 42 3.82 -4.21 9.02
CA HIS A 42 3.54 -5.19 7.98
C HIS A 42 4.69 -5.27 6.96
N LEU A 43 5.20 -4.12 6.49
CA LEU A 43 6.35 -4.08 5.58
C LEU A 43 7.61 -4.68 6.19
N GLN A 44 7.87 -4.42 7.48
CA GLN A 44 8.99 -5.05 8.20
C GLN A 44 8.81 -6.56 8.31
N SER A 45 7.58 -7.03 8.59
CA SER A 45 7.24 -8.45 8.65
C SER A 45 7.47 -9.15 7.30
N MET A 46 6.98 -8.55 6.20
CA MET A 46 7.20 -9.05 4.84
C MET A 46 8.69 -9.14 4.51
N LYS A 47 9.46 -8.08 4.84
CA LYS A 47 10.91 -8.05 4.64
C LYS A 47 11.63 -9.17 5.42
N LYS A 48 11.25 -9.41 6.69
CA LYS A 48 11.81 -10.51 7.50
C LYS A 48 11.52 -11.89 6.91
N LYS A 49 10.39 -12.06 6.23
CA LYS A 49 10.00 -13.28 5.52
C LYS A 49 10.64 -13.40 4.13
N GLY A 50 11.40 -12.41 3.68
CA GLY A 50 11.97 -12.36 2.33
C GLY A 50 10.94 -12.13 1.22
N LEU A 51 9.76 -11.63 1.56
CA LEU A 51 8.69 -11.32 0.61
C LEU A 51 8.92 -9.94 -0.01
N SER A 52 8.87 -9.88 -1.34
CA SER A 52 8.80 -8.63 -2.08
C SER A 52 7.35 -8.28 -2.37
N THR A 53 7.10 -6.99 -2.61
CA THR A 53 5.75 -6.49 -2.82
C THR A 53 5.35 -6.54 -4.29
N ASN A 54 4.18 -7.08 -4.60
CA ASN A 54 3.56 -7.04 -5.93
C ASN A 54 2.18 -6.37 -5.89
N LEU A 55 2.17 -5.05 -5.68
CA LEU A 55 0.95 -4.24 -5.66
C LEU A 55 0.23 -4.22 -7.01
N THR A 56 0.98 -4.29 -8.12
CA THR A 56 0.39 -4.33 -9.48
C THR A 56 -0.44 -5.58 -9.69
N GLY A 57 0.07 -6.74 -9.25
CA GLY A 57 -0.68 -8.00 -9.29
C GLY A 57 -1.90 -7.98 -8.38
N ALA A 58 -1.76 -7.51 -7.13
CA ALA A 58 -2.84 -7.52 -6.14
C ALA A 58 -4.03 -6.66 -6.59
N ARG A 59 -3.74 -5.55 -7.25
CA ARG A 59 -4.73 -4.68 -7.89
C ARG A 59 -5.51 -5.40 -8.98
N GLN A 60 -4.81 -6.14 -9.84
CA GLN A 60 -5.44 -6.88 -10.96
C GLN A 60 -6.30 -8.04 -10.46
N GLN A 61 -5.93 -8.70 -9.36
CA GLN A 61 -6.76 -9.72 -8.73
C GLN A 61 -8.00 -9.14 -8.03
N GLY A 62 -7.85 -8.02 -7.31
CA GLY A 62 -9.00 -7.31 -6.75
C GLY A 62 -9.96 -6.76 -7.82
N ALA A 63 -9.44 -6.45 -9.02
CA ALA A 63 -10.22 -6.02 -10.17
C ALA A 63 -10.74 -7.18 -11.04
N ALA A 64 -10.34 -8.44 -10.79
CA ALA A 64 -10.73 -9.59 -11.62
C ALA A 64 -12.24 -9.92 -11.57
N GLY A 65 -13.01 -9.24 -10.70
CA GLY A 65 -14.49 -9.24 -10.75
C GLY A 65 -15.11 -8.24 -11.73
N TYR A 66 -14.34 -7.30 -12.28
CA TYR A 66 -14.80 -6.28 -13.21
C TYR A 66 -13.86 -6.20 -14.42
N SER A 67 -14.31 -6.73 -15.55
CA SER A 67 -13.62 -6.69 -16.84
C SER A 67 -13.59 -5.27 -17.41
N GLN A 68 -12.88 -4.35 -16.76
CA GLN A 68 -12.74 -2.99 -17.24
C GLN A 68 -11.24 -2.65 -17.33
N PRO A 69 -10.75 -2.11 -18.47
CA PRO A 69 -9.40 -1.59 -18.53
C PRO A 69 -9.23 -0.52 -17.44
N PRO A 70 -8.04 -0.43 -16.81
CA PRO A 70 -7.82 0.50 -15.72
C PRO A 70 -8.16 1.91 -16.19
N SER A 71 -9.11 2.55 -15.51
CA SER A 71 -9.48 3.93 -15.81
C SER A 71 -8.34 4.90 -15.44
N SER A 72 -8.35 6.12 -15.97
CA SER A 72 -7.34 7.13 -15.61
C SER A 72 -7.32 7.46 -14.11
N ALA A 73 -8.45 7.32 -13.41
CA ALA A 73 -8.55 7.47 -11.97
C ALA A 73 -7.80 6.36 -11.21
N GLU A 74 -7.87 5.15 -11.73
CA GLU A 74 -7.22 3.96 -11.20
C GLU A 74 -5.70 3.98 -11.37
N GLU A 75 -5.21 4.52 -12.49
CA GLU A 75 -3.78 4.76 -12.71
C GLU A 75 -3.24 5.86 -11.79
N THR A 76 -4.04 6.89 -11.54
CA THR A 76 -3.70 7.96 -10.61
C THR A 76 -3.57 7.40 -9.19
N GLU A 77 -4.55 6.61 -8.74
CA GLU A 77 -4.50 5.92 -7.45
C GLU A 77 -3.26 5.02 -7.35
N ALA A 78 -2.92 4.26 -8.40
CA ALA A 78 -1.74 3.40 -8.38
C ALA A 78 -0.44 4.20 -8.17
N ARG A 79 -0.31 5.35 -8.83
CA ARG A 79 0.84 6.26 -8.65
C ARG A 79 0.90 6.83 -7.23
N GLU A 80 -0.24 7.21 -6.66
CA GLU A 80 -0.32 7.72 -5.29
C GLU A 80 0.07 6.65 -4.27
N LEU A 81 -0.50 5.44 -4.37
CA LEU A 81 -0.20 4.33 -3.46
C LEU A 81 1.26 3.89 -3.58
N SER A 82 1.81 3.86 -4.80
CA SER A 82 3.23 3.58 -5.03
C SER A 82 4.13 4.63 -4.37
N GLY A 83 3.79 5.91 -4.51
CA GLY A 83 4.51 7.01 -3.86
C GLY A 83 4.42 6.98 -2.34
N LEU A 84 3.30 6.55 -1.77
CA LEU A 84 3.17 6.33 -0.32
C LEU A 84 4.08 5.20 0.16
N LEU A 85 4.08 4.06 -0.54
CA LEU A 85 4.94 2.94 -0.22
C LEU A 85 6.43 3.31 -0.28
N GLU A 86 6.85 4.05 -1.31
CA GLU A 86 8.23 4.50 -1.46
C GLU A 86 8.63 5.42 -0.31
N ASN A 87 7.80 6.39 0.04
CA ASN A 87 8.06 7.31 1.16
C ASN A 87 8.21 6.58 2.49
N LEU A 88 7.36 5.59 2.77
CA LEU A 88 7.45 4.76 3.97
C LEU A 88 8.74 3.93 3.97
N THR A 89 9.09 3.33 2.84
CA THR A 89 10.32 2.54 2.69
C THR A 89 11.57 3.38 2.89
N LEU A 90 11.60 4.62 2.39
CA LEU A 90 12.72 5.55 2.60
C LEU A 90 12.85 6.00 4.07
N GLN A 91 11.73 6.19 4.79
CA GLN A 91 11.77 6.51 6.22
C GLN A 91 12.39 5.37 7.04
N THR A 92 12.06 4.11 6.74
CA THR A 92 12.68 2.96 7.44
C THR A 92 14.19 2.84 7.25
N LYS A 93 14.76 3.42 6.18
CA LYS A 93 16.22 3.43 5.94
C LYS A 93 16.95 4.54 6.69
N LYS A 94 16.25 5.60 7.10
CA LYS A 94 16.87 6.79 7.73
C LYS A 94 17.03 6.67 9.25
N THR A 95 16.40 5.66 9.85
CA THR A 95 16.47 5.35 11.30
C THR A 95 17.36 4.15 11.63
N GLY A 96 18.21 3.71 10.69
CA GLY A 96 19.17 2.62 10.88
C GLY A 96 20.60 3.11 11.03
#